data_AF-A0AA40YD50-F1
#
_entry.id   AF-A0AA40YD50-F1
#
_cell.length_a   1.000
_cell.length_b   1.000
_cell.length_c   1.000
_cell.angle_alpha   90.00
_cell.angle_beta   90.00
_cell.angle_gamma   90.00
#
_symmetry.space_group_name_H-M   'P 1'
#
loop_
_entity.id
_entity.type
_entity.pdbx_description
1 polymer ?
#
loop_
_entity_poly.entity_id
_entity_poly.type
_entity_poly.pdbx_seq_one_letter_code
_entity_poly.pdbx_strand_id
1 'polypeptide(L)'
;MRSSSAELARTRRLSARNDKELAKGPARLATALDVDRSLNGTDACATGDTPLRILHGTPVDSSQVRNGPRTGVSGEGGVHPWRYWVADDPTVSPYRAHVPRRLRS
;
A
#
# COMPACT_ATOMS: atom_id res chain seq x y z
N MET A 1 6.66 -12.38 -24.88
CA MET A 1 6.50 -10.97 -24.46
C MET A 1 6.23 -10.98 -22.96
N ARG A 2 7.13 -10.49 -22.10
CA ARG A 2 6.79 -10.30 -20.67
C ARG A 2 5.97 -9.03 -20.60
N SER A 3 4.72 -9.11 -20.17
CA SER A 3 3.89 -7.93 -19.92
C SER A 3 4.59 -7.00 -18.93
N SER A 4 4.45 -5.69 -19.13
CA SER A 4 4.94 -4.73 -18.15
C SER A 4 4.25 -4.96 -16.79
N SER A 5 4.91 -4.62 -15.68
CA SER A 5 4.34 -4.79 -14.34
C SER A 5 2.99 -4.09 -14.18
N ALA A 6 2.80 -2.94 -14.84
CA ALA A 6 1.53 -2.22 -14.87
C ALA A 6 0.43 -2.96 -15.66
N GLU A 7 0.74 -3.59 -16.79
CA GLU A 7 -0.23 -4.40 -17.52
C GLU A 7 -0.69 -5.61 -16.71
N LEU A 8 0.23 -6.31 -16.06
CA LEU A 8 -0.14 -7.43 -15.17
C LEU A 8 -0.97 -6.96 -13.98
N ALA A 9 -0.65 -5.80 -13.40
CA ALA A 9 -1.47 -5.23 -12.34
C ALA A 9 -2.89 -4.87 -12.82
N ARG A 10 -3.06 -4.38 -14.07
CA ARG A 10 -4.39 -4.08 -14.64
C ARG A 10 -5.28 -5.32 -14.75
N THR A 11 -4.72 -6.47 -15.14
CA THR A 11 -5.51 -7.72 -15.23
C THR A 11 -6.04 -8.16 -13.86
N ARG A 12 -5.28 -7.89 -12.79
CA ARG A 12 -5.67 -8.18 -11.39
C ARG A 12 -6.57 -7.09 -10.77
N ARG A 13 -6.52 -5.86 -11.30
CA ARG A 13 -7.21 -4.68 -10.75
C ARG A 13 -8.23 -4.10 -11.74
N LEU A 14 -9.16 -4.93 -12.19
CA LEU A 14 -10.21 -4.55 -13.16
C LEU A 14 -11.05 -3.31 -12.77
N SER A 15 -11.12 -2.99 -11.47
CA SER A 15 -11.84 -1.81 -10.95
C SER A 15 -11.04 -0.50 -10.96
N ALA A 16 -9.73 -0.55 -11.25
CA ALA A 16 -8.90 0.64 -11.33
C ALA A 16 -9.22 1.43 -12.61
N ARG A 17 -9.55 2.71 -12.48
CA ARG A 17 -9.93 3.56 -13.62
C ARG A 17 -8.72 4.11 -14.38
N ASN A 18 -7.56 4.11 -13.73
CA ASN A 18 -6.29 4.56 -14.27
C ASN A 18 -5.15 3.94 -13.45
N ASP A 19 -3.92 4.09 -13.92
CA ASP A 19 -2.74 3.46 -13.31
C ASP A 19 -2.49 3.90 -11.87
N LYS A 20 -2.80 5.16 -11.55
CA LYS A 20 -2.62 5.71 -10.20
C LYS A 20 -3.51 5.02 -9.17
N GLU A 21 -4.56 4.31 -9.60
CA GLU A 21 -5.47 3.57 -8.71
C GLU A 21 -5.07 2.11 -8.49
N LEU A 22 -4.16 1.55 -9.29
CA LEU A 22 -3.79 0.12 -9.28
C LEU A 22 -3.40 -0.34 -7.88
N ALA A 23 -2.51 0.41 -7.23
CA ALA A 23 -1.98 0.13 -5.91
C ALA A 23 -2.34 1.19 -4.85
N LYS A 24 -3.39 1.99 -5.08
CA LYS A 24 -3.82 3.09 -4.19
C LYS A 24 -4.50 2.60 -2.91
N GLY A 25 -3.75 1.88 -2.07
CA GLY A 25 -4.19 1.32 -0.80
C GLY A 25 -3.56 -0.05 -0.53
N PRO A 26 -3.47 -0.49 0.74
CA PRO A 26 -2.74 -1.70 1.12
C PRO A 26 -3.32 -2.96 0.48
N ALA A 27 -4.63 -3.17 0.56
CA ALA A 27 -5.29 -4.32 -0.08
C ALA A 27 -5.20 -4.26 -1.61
N ARG A 28 -5.22 -3.05 -2.21
CA ARG A 28 -5.09 -2.88 -3.66
C ARG A 28 -3.68 -3.22 -4.13
N LEU A 29 -2.65 -2.80 -3.39
CA LEU A 29 -1.26 -3.17 -3.63
C LEU A 29 -1.08 -4.69 -3.57
N ALA A 30 -1.62 -5.34 -2.53
CA ALA A 30 -1.58 -6.79 -2.40
C ALA A 30 -2.19 -7.48 -3.62
N THR A 31 -3.40 -7.09 -4.06
CA THR A 31 -4.02 -7.64 -5.27
C THR A 31 -3.23 -7.35 -6.54
N ALA A 32 -2.70 -6.13 -6.71
CA ALA A 32 -1.92 -5.76 -7.90
C ALA A 32 -0.65 -6.62 -8.04
N LEU A 33 0.00 -6.91 -6.92
CA LEU A 33 1.21 -7.72 -6.84
C LEU A 33 0.94 -9.21 -6.69
N ASP A 34 -0.32 -9.62 -6.47
CA ASP A 34 -0.72 -11.01 -6.21
C ASP A 34 -0.09 -11.57 -4.93
N VAL A 35 -0.14 -10.73 -3.89
CA VAL A 35 0.28 -11.08 -2.54
C VAL A 35 -0.93 -11.61 -1.79
N ASP A 36 -0.87 -12.89 -1.41
CA ASP A 36 -1.84 -13.54 -0.55
C ASP A 36 -1.19 -14.05 0.75
N ARG A 37 -1.97 -14.82 1.53
CA ARG A 37 -1.52 -15.34 2.83
C ARG A 37 -0.40 -16.38 2.71
N SER A 38 -0.23 -17.05 1.56
CA SER A 38 0.83 -18.05 1.36
C SER A 38 2.23 -17.43 1.43
N LEU A 39 2.34 -16.13 1.15
CA LEU A 39 3.59 -15.38 1.22
C LEU A 39 3.92 -14.88 2.64
N ASN A 40 3.05 -15.10 3.62
CA ASN A 40 3.31 -14.68 5.00
C ASN A 40 4.54 -15.40 5.57
N GLY A 41 5.49 -14.63 6.12
CA GLY A 41 6.77 -15.16 6.62
C GLY A 41 7.89 -15.18 5.58
N THR A 42 7.62 -14.77 4.32
CA THR A 42 8.67 -14.58 3.32
C THR A 42 9.65 -13.50 3.77
N ASP A 43 10.94 -13.80 3.73
CA ASP A 43 11.99 -12.79 3.95
C ASP A 43 12.16 -11.94 2.67
N ALA A 44 11.67 -10.71 2.73
CA ALA A 44 11.77 -9.75 1.62
C ALA A 44 13.16 -9.11 1.47
N CYS A 45 14.06 -9.35 2.43
CA CYS A 45 15.43 -8.83 2.50
C CYS A 45 16.49 -9.90 2.23
N ALA A 46 16.09 -11.16 2.07
CA ALA A 46 17.01 -12.24 1.79
C ALA A 46 17.78 -12.01 0.48
N THR A 47 19.06 -12.38 0.50
CA THR A 47 19.89 -12.38 -0.70
C THR A 47 19.58 -13.62 -1.53
N GLY A 48 18.91 -13.45 -2.68
CA GLY A 48 18.60 -14.58 -3.58
C GLY A 48 17.30 -14.38 -4.36
N ASP A 49 16.86 -15.44 -5.02
CA ASP A 49 15.55 -15.46 -5.66
C ASP A 49 14.49 -15.79 -4.61
N THR A 50 13.61 -14.84 -4.35
CA THR A 50 12.50 -14.98 -3.40
C THR A 50 11.20 -14.51 -4.06
N PRO A 51 10.05 -15.02 -3.61
CA PRO A 51 8.75 -14.62 -4.16
C PRO A 51 8.47 -13.11 -4.03
N LEU A 52 9.09 -12.44 -3.05
CA LEU A 52 8.97 -11.01 -2.80
C LEU A 52 10.31 -10.40 -2.44
N ARG A 53 10.65 -9.28 -3.07
CA ARG A 53 11.88 -8.54 -2.83
C ARG A 53 11.61 -7.04 -2.78
N ILE A 54 12.34 -6.36 -1.92
CA ILE A 54 12.43 -4.90 -1.95
C ILE A 54 13.57 -4.48 -2.87
N LEU A 55 13.27 -3.61 -3.83
CA LEU A 55 14.26 -3.04 -4.75
C LEU A 55 14.57 -1.60 -4.33
N HIS A 56 15.77 -1.14 -4.66
CA HIS A 56 16.10 0.28 -4.51
C HIS A 56 15.22 1.13 -5.45
N GLY A 57 14.47 2.06 -4.87
CA GLY A 57 13.77 3.11 -5.60
C GLY A 57 14.56 4.41 -5.64
N THR A 58 14.01 5.42 -6.32
CA THR A 58 14.52 6.79 -6.27
C THR A 58 14.05 7.46 -4.98
N PRO A 59 14.96 7.92 -4.09
CA PRO A 59 14.56 8.64 -2.88
C PRO A 59 13.83 9.94 -3.22
N VAL A 60 12.83 10.30 -2.41
CA VAL A 60 12.23 11.64 -2.44
C VAL A 60 12.98 12.59 -1.51
N ASP A 61 12.86 13.89 -1.75
CA ASP A 61 13.37 14.90 -0.83
C ASP A 61 12.69 14.77 0.54
N SER A 62 13.47 14.86 1.61
CA SER A 62 12.96 14.74 2.99
C SER A 62 11.86 15.76 3.31
N SER A 63 11.91 16.95 2.71
CA SER A 63 10.89 18.00 2.83
C SER A 63 9.55 17.64 2.18
N GLN A 64 9.50 16.58 1.36
CA GLN A 64 8.27 16.04 0.78
C GLN A 64 7.66 14.93 1.63
N VAL A 65 8.37 14.42 2.64
CA VAL A 65 7.81 13.40 3.53
C VAL A 65 6.84 14.06 4.50
N ARG A 66 5.63 13.55 4.54
CA ARG A 66 4.56 13.95 5.47
C ARG A 66 4.28 12.79 6.41
N ASN A 67 3.74 13.12 7.59
CA ASN A 67 3.32 12.14 8.58
C ASN A 67 1.97 12.49 9.18
N GLY A 68 1.33 11.50 9.80
CA GLY A 68 0.03 11.67 10.45
C GLY A 68 -0.59 10.36 10.93
N PRO A 69 -1.85 10.44 11.39
CA PRO A 69 -2.61 9.29 11.89
C PRO A 69 -2.65 8.11 10.92
N ARG A 70 -2.60 6.90 11.46
CA ARG A 70 -2.77 5.67 10.66
C ARG A 70 -4.23 5.51 10.24
N THR A 71 -4.42 5.05 9.01
CA THR A 71 -5.76 4.78 8.46
C THR A 71 -6.39 3.57 9.15
N GLY A 72 -7.65 3.71 9.58
CA GLY A 72 -8.45 2.59 10.11
C GLY A 72 -8.03 2.06 11.49
N VAL A 73 -7.14 2.75 12.21
CA VAL A 73 -6.69 2.35 13.54
C VAL A 73 -7.55 3.02 14.61
N SER A 74 -8.04 2.23 15.57
CA SER A 74 -8.85 2.70 16.71
C SER A 74 -8.01 2.97 17.96
N GLY A 75 -8.64 3.61 18.95
CA GLY A 75 -8.06 3.86 20.27
C GLY A 75 -6.91 4.87 20.27
N GLU A 76 -6.20 4.95 21.40
CA GLU A 76 -5.03 5.82 21.62
C GLU A 76 -3.98 5.66 20.51
N GLY A 77 -3.81 4.45 20.00
CA GLY A 77 -2.89 4.14 18.91
C GLY A 77 -3.20 4.83 17.58
N GLY A 78 -4.43 5.32 17.40
CA GLY A 78 -4.92 5.88 16.14
C GLY A 78 -4.44 7.30 15.84
N VAL A 79 -4.14 8.10 16.87
CA VAL A 79 -3.80 9.52 16.71
C VAL A 79 -2.32 9.77 16.45
N HIS A 80 -1.47 8.78 16.72
CA HIS A 80 -0.03 8.94 16.55
C HIS A 80 0.40 9.13 15.08
N PRO A 81 1.44 9.93 14.81
CA PRO A 81 1.93 10.25 13.47
C PRO A 81 2.76 9.13 12.83
N TRP A 82 2.28 7.89 12.89
CA TRP A 82 3.04 6.70 12.44
C TRP A 82 2.71 6.25 11.02
N ARG A 83 1.97 7.06 10.26
CA ARG A 83 1.82 6.89 8.83
C ARG A 83 2.66 7.93 8.11
N TYR A 84 3.45 7.50 7.13
CA TYR A 84 4.30 8.37 6.31
C TYR A 84 3.87 8.31 4.84
N TRP A 85 4.00 9.42 4.11
CA TRP A 85 3.73 9.48 2.67
C TRP A 85 4.47 10.64 1.99
N VAL A 86 4.55 10.60 0.66
CA VAL A 86 5.09 11.69 -0.17
C VAL A 86 3.98 12.72 -0.40
N ALA A 87 4.27 14.00 -0.17
CA ALA A 87 3.35 15.11 -0.42
C ALA A 87 2.86 15.09 -1.87
N ASP A 88 1.56 15.35 -2.05
CA ASP A 88 0.88 15.48 -3.36
C ASP A 88 0.99 14.29 -4.33
N ASP A 89 1.59 13.17 -3.91
CA ASP A 89 1.69 11.98 -4.74
C ASP A 89 0.29 11.36 -4.97
N PRO A 90 -0.17 11.27 -6.23
CA PRO A 90 -1.54 10.88 -6.54
C PRO A 90 -1.83 9.39 -6.28
N THR A 91 -0.79 8.58 -6.04
CA THR A 91 -0.90 7.14 -5.70
C THR A 91 -1.11 6.92 -4.21
N VAL A 92 -0.91 7.93 -3.36
CA VAL A 92 -1.14 7.86 -1.92
C VAL A 92 -2.62 7.63 -1.63
N SER A 93 -2.92 6.59 -0.86
CA SER A 93 -4.30 6.28 -0.48
C SER A 93 -4.90 7.37 0.42
N PRO A 94 -6.21 7.66 0.31
CA PRO A 94 -6.85 8.65 1.17
C PRO A 94 -6.80 8.21 2.64
N TYR A 95 -6.64 9.17 3.55
CA TYR A 95 -6.84 8.92 4.98
C TYR A 95 -8.30 8.54 5.25
N ARG A 96 -8.50 7.54 6.11
CA ARG A 96 -9.82 7.18 6.64
C ARG A 96 -9.69 6.95 8.14
N ALA A 97 -10.39 7.74 8.93
CA ALA A 97 -10.49 7.51 10.36
C ALA A 97 -11.17 6.17 10.63
N HIS A 98 -10.81 5.51 11.74
CA HIS A 98 -11.58 4.37 12.21
C HIS A 98 -13.00 4.82 12.57
N VAL A 99 -14.00 4.10 12.06
CA VAL A 99 -15.41 4.32 12.42
C VAL A 99 -15.84 3.19 13.34
N PRO A 100 -16.17 3.46 14.62
CA PRO A 100 -16.66 2.44 15.54
C PRO A 100 -17.87 1.71 14.96
N ARG A 101 -17.87 0.38 15.05
CA ARG A 101 -19.01 -0.44 14.66
C ARG A 101 -20.19 -0.08 15.57
N ARG A 102 -21.27 0.46 14.99
CA ARG A 102 -22.55 0.60 15.71
C ARG A 102 -23.01 -0.79 16.14
N LEU A 103 -23.06 -1.04 17.45
CA LEU A 103 -23.78 -2.17 17.99
C LEU A 103 -25.27 -1.95 17.68
N ARG A 104 -25.91 -2.89 16.99
CA ARG A 104 -27.38 -2.89 16.89
C ARG A 104 -27.89 -3.32 18.27
N SER A 105 -28.56 -2.41 18.96
CA SER A 105 -29.39 -2.72 20.12
C SER A 105 -30.66 -3.45 19.67
#